data_AF-A0A753V434-F1
#
_entry.id   AF-A0A753V434-F1
#
_cell.length_a   1.000
_cell.length_b   1.000
_cell.length_c   1.000
_cell.angle_alpha   90.00
_cell.angle_beta   90.00
_cell.angle_gamma   90.00
#
_symmetry.space_group_name_H-M   'P 1'
#
loop_
_entity.id
_entity.type
_entity.pdbx_description
1 polymer ?
#
loop_
_entity_poly.entity_id
_entity_poly.type
_entity_poly.pdbx_seq_one_letter_code
_entity_poly.pdbx_strand_id
1 'polypeptide(L)' 'MTEPRIEKLYGKGGDHDKKFRRADVAEEIVKYFGDIAVETSHYVRAGRILKEGIERGVIKKIGSARYTLS' A
#
# COMPACT_ATOMS: atom_id res chain seq x y z
N MET A 1 -14.56 9.26 4.78
CA MET A 1 -14.00 8.48 3.66
C MET A 1 -13.38 7.20 4.21
N THR A 2 -13.57 6.07 3.53
CA THR A 2 -13.01 4.76 3.94
C THR A 2 -11.55 4.62 3.46
N GLU A 3 -10.71 3.93 4.25
CA GLU A 3 -9.31 3.65 3.86
C GLU A 3 -9.25 2.89 2.51
N PRO A 4 -8.36 3.27 1.57
CA PRO A 4 -8.21 2.56 0.31
C PRO A 4 -7.55 1.20 0.52
N ARG A 5 -8.06 0.17 -0.17
CA ARG A 5 -7.44 -1.16 -0.18
C ARG A 5 -6.19 -1.19 -1.06
N ILE A 6 -5.26 -2.11 -0.77
CA ILE A 6 -4.02 -2.26 -1.56
C ILE A 6 -4.30 -2.53 -3.04
N GLU A 7 -5.35 -3.29 -3.35
CA GLU A 7 -5.84 -3.56 -4.72
C GLU A 7 -6.28 -2.28 -5.44
N LYS A 8 -6.81 -1.30 -4.71
CA LYS A 8 -7.22 -0.03 -5.31
C LYS A 8 -6.01 0.89 -5.55
N LEU A 9 -5.00 0.80 -4.69
CA LEU A 9 -3.76 1.56 -4.79
C LEU A 9 -2.82 1.01 -5.88
N TYR A 10 -2.79 -0.31 -6.09
CA TYR A 10 -1.83 -0.97 -7.00
C TYR A 10 -2.48 -1.81 -8.12
N GLY A 11 -3.78 -2.09 -8.06
CA GLY A 11 -4.45 -3.11 -8.88
C GLY A 11 -5.21 -2.63 -10.12
N LYS A 12 -4.92 -1.44 -10.66
CA LYS A 12 -5.30 -1.13 -12.06
C LYS A 12 -4.09 -1.35 -12.97
N GLY A 13 -3.88 -2.62 -13.36
CA GLY A 13 -2.95 -3.02 -14.43
C GLY A 13 -1.48 -3.21 -14.04
N GLY A 14 -1.20 -3.38 -12.74
CA GLY A 14 0.17 -3.48 -12.23
C GLY A 14 0.76 -4.88 -12.38
N ASP A 15 1.79 -4.97 -13.21
CA ASP A 15 2.83 -6.01 -13.25
C ASP A 15 2.97 -6.76 -11.91
N HIS A 16 2.74 -8.08 -11.88
CA HIS A 16 2.81 -8.91 -10.65
C HIS A 16 4.19 -8.82 -9.98
N ASP A 17 5.22 -8.38 -10.72
CA ASP A 17 6.58 -8.16 -10.27
C ASP A 17 6.84 -6.79 -9.62
N LYS A 18 5.83 -5.92 -9.53
CA LYS A 18 6.00 -4.60 -8.89
C LYS A 18 6.30 -4.76 -7.40
N LYS A 19 7.55 -4.45 -7.05
CA LYS A 19 8.03 -4.39 -5.66
C LYS A 19 7.78 -3.00 -5.10
N PHE A 20 7.21 -2.92 -3.90
CA PHE A 20 6.95 -1.66 -3.20
C PHE A 20 7.20 -1.79 -1.70
N ARG A 21 7.28 -0.64 -1.03
CA ARG A 21 7.54 -0.46 0.40
C ARG A 21 6.38 0.26 1.06
N ARG A 22 6.38 0.28 2.39
CA ARG A 22 5.38 1.02 3.18
C ARG A 22 5.35 2.52 2.87
N ALA A 23 6.49 3.13 2.54
CA ALA A 23 6.57 4.53 2.14
C ALA A 23 5.80 4.77 0.84
N ASP A 24 6.02 3.92 -0.17
CA ASP A 24 5.32 3.99 -1.46
C ASP A 24 3.80 3.86 -1.26
N VAL A 25 3.33 2.99 -0.34
CA VAL A 25 1.90 2.91 0.03
C VAL A 25 1.41 4.19 0.70
N ALA A 26 2.20 4.80 1.57
CA ALA A 26 1.81 6.06 2.23
C ALA A 26 1.66 7.21 1.22
N GLU A 27 2.53 7.28 0.21
CA GLU A 27 2.42 8.25 -0.89
C GLU A 27 1.14 8.04 -1.73
N GLU A 28 0.80 6.79 -2.04
CA GLU A 28 -0.45 6.49 -2.77
C GLU A 28 -1.69 6.83 -1.94
N ILE A 29 -1.63 6.71 -0.60
CA ILE A 29 -2.70 7.14 0.29
C ILE A 29 -2.87 8.67 0.27
N VAL A 30 -1.76 9.43 0.28
CA VAL A 30 -1.79 10.90 0.16
C VAL A 30 -2.49 11.30 -1.15
N LYS A 31 -2.08 10.69 -2.27
CA LYS A 31 -2.71 10.94 -3.58
C LYS A 31 -4.19 10.58 -3.58
N TYR A 32 -4.56 9.49 -2.89
CA TYR A 32 -5.96 9.05 -2.78
C TYR A 32 -6.84 10.05 -2.03
N PHE A 33 -6.33 10.67 -0.97
CA PHE A 33 -7.07 11.67 -0.18
C PHE A 33 -6.92 13.10 -0.71
N GLY A 34 -6.01 13.34 -1.64
CA GLY A 34 -5.71 14.68 -2.18
C GLY A 34 -4.90 15.54 -1.20
N ASP A 35 -4.15 14.90 -0.30
CA ASP A 35 -3.31 15.59 0.68
C ASP A 35 -2.02 16.11 0.02
N ILE A 36 -1.41 17.12 0.65
CA ILE A 36 -0.26 17.87 0.08
C ILE A 36 1.07 17.18 0.43
N ALA A 37 1.12 16.42 1.54
CA ALA A 37 2.33 15.78 2.03
C ALA A 37 2.06 14.49 2.81
N VAL A 38 3.08 13.62 2.87
CA VAL A 38 3.04 12.40 3.68
C VAL A 38 3.34 12.72 5.15
N GLU A 39 2.32 12.56 5.99
CA GLU A 39 2.44 12.63 7.44
C GLU A 39 2.53 11.25 8.11
N THR A 40 2.88 11.23 9.40
CA THR A 40 2.93 10.02 10.25
C THR A 40 1.63 9.21 10.20
N SER A 41 0.48 9.87 10.12
CA SER A 41 -0.84 9.24 9.99
C SER A 41 -0.95 8.36 8.75
N HIS A 42 -0.37 8.76 7.62
CA HIS A 42 -0.34 8.00 6.37
C HIS A 42 0.48 6.72 6.49
N TYR A 43 1.61 6.79 7.21
CA TYR A 43 2.40 5.59 7.49
C TYR A 43 1.63 4.61 8.36
N VAL A 44 0.88 5.07 9.37
CA VAL A 44 0.02 4.21 10.20
C VAL A 44 -1.03 3.52 9.34
N ARG A 45 -1.74 4.27 8.48
CA ARG A 45 -2.73 3.72 7.52
C ARG A 45 -2.09 2.72 6.56
N ALA A 46 -0.94 3.05 5.97
CA ALA A 46 -0.19 2.16 5.10
C ALA A 46 0.15 0.83 5.77
N GLY A 47 0.49 0.86 7.06
CA GLY A 47 0.74 -0.36 7.85
C GLY A 47 -0.50 -1.26 7.96
N ARG A 48 -1.69 -0.67 8.19
CA ARG A 48 -2.96 -1.41 8.26
C ARG A 48 -3.33 -2.02 6.91
N ILE A 49 -3.23 -1.23 5.85
CA ILE A 49 -3.55 -1.67 4.48
C ILE A 49 -2.61 -2.81 4.02
N LEU A 50 -1.32 -2.72 4.35
CA LEU A 50 -0.37 -3.80 4.09
C LEU A 50 -0.71 -5.08 4.87
N LYS A 51 -1.10 -4.95 6.14
CA LYS A 51 -1.51 -6.09 6.96
C LYS A 51 -2.75 -6.77 6.37
N GLU A 52 -3.77 -6.00 6.02
CA GLU A 52 -4.99 -6.51 5.36
C GLU A 52 -4.65 -7.20 4.03
N GLY A 53 -3.76 -6.59 3.22
CA GLY A 53 -3.34 -7.16 1.94
C GLY A 53 -2.65 -8.52 2.07
N ILE A 54 -1.85 -8.72 3.12
CA ILE A 54 -1.21 -10.01 3.43
C ILE A 54 -2.25 -11.02 3.89
N GLU A 55 -3.13 -10.64 4.82
CA GLU A 55 -4.17 -11.53 5.36
C GLU A 55 -5.13 -12.02 4.27
N ARG A 56 -5.38 -11.19 3.26
CA ARG A 56 -6.21 -11.54 2.10
C ARG A 56 -5.45 -12.26 0.97
N GLY A 57 -4.13 -12.43 1.10
CA GLY A 57 -3.30 -13.08 0.08
C GLY A 57 -3.11 -12.26 -1.20
N VAL A 58 -3.39 -10.95 -1.17
CA VAL A 58 -3.23 -10.06 -2.34
C VAL A 58 -1.76 -9.66 -2.52
N ILE A 59 -1.01 -9.59 -1.42
CA ILE A 59 0.40 -9.23 -1.44
C ILE A 59 1.21 -10.19 -0.56
N LYS A 60 2.49 -10.33 -0.89
CA LYS A 60 3.45 -11.11 -0.10
C LYS A 60 4.64 -10.25 0.29
N LYS A 61 5.16 -10.47 1.51
CA LYS A 61 6.37 -9.81 2.01
C LYS A 61 7.60 -10.59 1.51
N ILE A 62 8.51 -9.91 0.83
CA ILE A 62 9.68 -10.52 0.15
C ILE A 62 11.03 -10.07 0.74
N GLY A 63 11.04 -9.45 1.92
CA GLY A 63 12.25 -8.98 2.61
C GLY A 63 11.90 -8.07 3.79
N SER A 64 12.90 -7.44 4.42
CA SER A 64 12.72 -6.68 5.68
C SER A 64 11.62 -5.61 5.61
N ALA A 65 11.42 -4.96 4.46
CA ALA A 65 10.39 -3.95 4.25
C ALA A 65 9.86 -3.87 2.81
N ARG A 66 9.90 -4.98 2.06
CA ARG A 66 9.46 -5.03 0.65
C ARG A 66 8.27 -5.98 0.50
N TYR A 67 7.35 -5.55 -0.35
CA TYR A 67 6.12 -6.26 -0.69
C TYR A 67 6.02 -6.38 -2.20
N THR A 68 5.31 -7.40 -2.66
CA THR A 68 4.96 -7.56 -4.07
C THR A 68 3.53 -8.08 -4.14
N LEU A 69 2.85 -7.85 -5.25
CA LEU A 69 1.55 -8.45 -5.52
C LEU A 69 1.71 -9.98 -5.60
N SER A 70 0.70 -10.70 -5.12
CA SER A 70 0.67 -12.16 -5.16
C SER A 70 0.03 -12.69 -6.43
#